data_AF-A0A958N313-F1
#
_entry.id   AF-A0A958N313-F1
#
_cell.length_a   1.000
_cell.length_b   1.000
_cell.length_c   1.000
_cell.angle_alpha   90.00
_cell.angle_beta   90.00
_cell.angle_gamma   90.00
#
_symmetry.space_group_name_H-M   'P 1'
#
loop_
_entity.id
_entity.type
_entity.pdbx_description
1 polymer ?
#
loop_
_entity_poly.entity_id
_entity_poly.type
_entity_poly.pdbx_seq_one_letter_code
_entity_poly.pdbx_strand_id
1 'polypeptide(L)' 'MDTYKRIIKVLNETLNIDNADINAEVGEPYQWDSLKHLKVILNIEKEFNVNIGAMRITELTSAKKIYEFLTFENVKANVD' A
#
# COMPACT_ATOMS: atom_id res chain seq x y z
N MET A 1 -12.38 -5.13 9.64
CA MET A 1 -11.92 -3.73 9.44
C MET A 1 -11.88 -3.48 7.95
N ASP A 2 -12.39 -2.35 7.46
CA ASP A 2 -12.42 -2.00 6.03
C ASP A 2 -10.99 -2.02 5.42
N THR A 3 -10.83 -2.52 4.18
CA THR A 3 -9.54 -2.59 3.46
C THR A 3 -8.81 -1.26 3.50
N TYR A 4 -9.52 -0.16 3.26
CA TYR A 4 -8.97 1.19 3.34
C TYR A 4 -8.39 1.48 4.72
N LYS A 5 -9.14 1.23 5.79
CA LYS A 5 -8.71 1.49 7.17
C LYS A 5 -7.45 0.70 7.54
N ARG A 6 -7.32 -0.51 7.01
CA ARG A 6 -6.13 -1.36 7.24
C ARG A 6 -4.90 -0.81 6.52
N ILE A 7 -5.06 -0.33 5.28
CA ILE A 7 -3.97 0.32 4.53
C ILE A 7 -3.49 1.57 5.26
N ILE A 8 -4.42 2.44 5.68
CA ILE A 8 -4.08 3.67 6.42
C ILE A 8 -3.36 3.34 7.73
N LYS A 9 -3.80 2.29 8.45
CA LYS A 9 -3.11 1.83 9.65
C LYS A 9 -1.65 1.44 9.34
N VAL A 10 -1.42 0.63 8.30
CA VAL A 10 -0.06 0.21 7.91
C VAL A 10 0.80 1.41 7.52
N LEU A 11 0.24 2.39 6.79
CA LEU A 11 0.95 3.61 6.42
C LEU A 11 1.34 4.43 7.64
N ASN A 12 0.41 4.71 8.53
CA ASN A 12 0.66 5.46 9.76
C ASN A 12 1.77 4.79 10.61
N GLU A 13 1.66 3.49 10.83
CA GLU A 13 2.64 2.71 11.61
C GLU A 13 4.03 2.68 10.94
N THR A 14 4.08 2.50 9.62
CA THR A 14 5.36 2.33 8.90
C THR A 14 6.08 3.66 8.67
N LEU A 15 5.32 4.72 8.38
CA LEU A 15 5.85 6.05 8.11
C LEU A 15 6.05 6.88 9.39
N ASN A 16 5.49 6.41 10.52
CA ASN A 16 5.45 7.08 11.81
C ASN A 16 4.76 8.46 11.71
N ILE A 17 3.54 8.44 11.17
CA ILE A 17 2.66 9.60 10.98
C ILE A 17 1.24 9.23 11.43
N ASP A 18 0.38 10.23 11.67
CA ASP A 18 -0.98 10.00 12.18
C ASP A 18 -2.09 10.41 11.20
N ASN A 19 -1.73 10.94 10.03
CA ASN A 19 -2.63 11.63 9.11
C ASN A 19 -2.58 11.10 7.67
N ALA A 20 -2.14 9.86 7.43
CA ALA A 20 -2.23 9.28 6.10
C ALA A 20 -3.70 9.18 5.66
N ASP A 21 -3.94 9.46 4.37
CA ASP A 21 -5.24 9.30 3.73
C ASP A 21 -5.09 8.58 2.38
N ILE A 22 -6.19 8.47 1.63
CA ILE A 22 -6.19 7.81 0.31
C ILE A 22 -5.28 8.51 -0.72
N ASN A 23 -4.99 9.80 -0.53
CA ASN A 23 -4.15 10.59 -1.39
C ASN A 23 -2.68 10.55 -0.95
N ALA A 24 -2.35 9.85 0.14
CA ALA A 24 -0.96 9.71 0.56
C ALA A 24 -0.13 9.03 -0.52
N GLU A 25 0.98 9.68 -0.88
CA GLU A 25 1.90 9.24 -1.92
C GLU A 25 3.35 9.31 -1.46
N VAL A 26 4.22 8.61 -2.19
CA VAL A 26 5.67 8.63 -1.99
C VAL A 26 6.18 10.07 -2.10
N GLY A 27 6.98 10.50 -1.12
CA GLY A 27 7.52 11.85 -1.02
C GLY A 27 6.94 12.66 0.15
N GLU A 28 7.02 13.99 0.02
CA GLU A 28 6.46 14.95 0.95
C GLU A 28 4.94 15.10 0.75
N PRO A 29 4.14 15.40 1.79
CA PRO A 29 4.53 15.74 3.16
C PRO A 29 4.72 14.53 4.10
N TYR A 30 4.61 13.30 3.58
CA TYR A 30 4.55 12.08 4.38
C TYR A 30 5.91 11.50 4.73
N GLN A 31 7.00 12.18 4.32
CA GLN A 31 8.37 11.70 4.42
C GLN A 31 8.50 10.25 3.93
N TRP A 32 7.77 9.89 2.88
CA TRP A 32 7.71 8.54 2.36
C TRP A 32 8.82 8.36 1.32
N ASP A 33 10.02 7.99 1.78
CA ASP A 33 11.17 7.72 0.92
C ASP A 33 11.21 6.27 0.38
N SER A 34 12.23 5.94 -0.43
CA SER A 34 12.39 4.61 -1.03
C SER A 34 12.54 3.47 0.00
N LEU A 35 13.17 3.72 1.15
CA LEU A 35 13.36 2.68 2.18
C LEU A 35 12.05 2.43 2.92
N LYS A 36 11.34 3.49 3.30
CA LYS A 36 10.00 3.41 3.87
C LYS A 36 9.02 2.79 2.88
N HIS A 37 9.15 3.07 1.58
CA HIS A 37 8.33 2.45 0.55
C HIS A 37 8.47 0.93 0.52
N LEU A 38 9.70 0.41 0.52
CA LEU A 38 9.91 -1.03 0.62
C LEU A 38 9.28 -1.61 1.90
N LYS A 39 9.44 -0.93 3.04
CA LYS A 39 8.82 -1.36 4.31
C LYS A 39 7.29 -1.37 4.25
N VAL A 40 6.67 -0.35 3.65
CA VAL A 40 5.21 -0.27 3.47
C VAL A 40 4.74 -1.47 2.68
N ILE A 41 5.36 -1.75 1.54
CA ILE A 41 4.97 -2.88 0.69
C ILE A 41 5.10 -4.22 1.43
N LEU A 42 6.22 -4.47 2.11
CA LEU A 42 6.41 -5.69 2.91
C LEU A 42 5.38 -5.84 4.04
N ASN A 43 4.97 -4.74 4.66
CA ASN A 43 3.93 -4.76 5.70
C ASN A 43 2.54 -4.96 5.10
N ILE A 44 2.26 -4.43 3.92
CA ILE A 44 1.02 -4.70 3.17
C ILE A 44 0.94 -6.18 2.76
N GLU A 45 2.02 -6.76 2.24
CA GLU A 45 2.08 -8.19 1.90
C GLU A 45 1.72 -9.06 3.11
N LYS A 46 2.31 -8.77 4.29
CA LYS A 46 2.03 -9.48 5.54
C LYS A 46 0.60 -9.28 6.02
N GLU A 47 0.10 -8.04 6.04
CA GLU A 47 -1.24 -7.70 6.53
C GLU A 47 -2.34 -8.34 5.67
N PHE A 48 -2.15 -8.39 4.35
CA PHE A 48 -3.16 -8.89 3.42
C PHE A 48 -2.88 -10.32 2.91
N ASN A 49 -1.76 -10.93 3.31
CA ASN A 49 -1.31 -12.24 2.85
C ASN A 49 -1.25 -12.33 1.31
N VAL A 50 -0.65 -11.31 0.69
CA VAL A 50 -0.47 -11.20 -0.77
C VAL A 50 1.01 -11.16 -1.12
N ASN A 51 1.34 -11.46 -2.38
CA ASN A 51 2.68 -11.31 -2.93
C ASN A 51 2.67 -10.18 -3.96
N ILE A 52 3.53 -9.18 -3.77
CA ILE A 52 3.69 -8.02 -4.63
C ILE A 52 5.04 -8.15 -5.34
N GLY A 53 4.99 -8.59 -6.60
CA GLY A 53 6.19 -8.75 -7.43
C GLY A 53 6.95 -7.43 -7.62
N ALA A 54 8.26 -7.51 -7.85
CA ALA A 54 9.18 -6.37 -7.91
C ALA A 54 8.73 -5.24 -8.86
N MET A 55 8.14 -5.57 -10.02
CA MET A 55 7.59 -4.57 -10.95
C MET A 55 6.46 -3.76 -10.30
N ARG A 56 5.54 -4.44 -9.60
CA ARG A 56 4.40 -3.81 -8.91
C ARG A 56 4.86 -2.90 -7.77
N ILE A 57 5.93 -3.26 -7.05
CA ILE A 57 6.50 -2.40 -5.99
C ILE A 57 6.69 -0.98 -6.53
N THR A 58 7.36 -0.85 -7.68
CA THR A 58 7.63 0.46 -8.29
C THR A 58 6.39 1.20 -8.79
N GLU A 59 5.28 0.49 -9.01
CA GLU A 59 4.01 1.08 -9.47
C GLU A 59 3.15 1.57 -8.31
N LEU A 60 3.19 0.91 -7.16
CA LEU A 60 2.34 1.13 -5.98
C LEU A 60 2.76 2.35 -5.14
N THR A 61 2.94 3.49 -5.80
CA THR A 61 3.50 4.72 -5.22
C THR A 61 2.52 5.57 -4.41
N SER A 62 1.31 5.08 -4.13
CA SER A 62 0.32 5.79 -3.32
C SER A 62 -0.66 4.85 -2.62
N ALA A 63 -1.27 5.32 -1.54
CA ALA A 63 -2.31 4.61 -0.81
C ALA A 63 -3.47 4.19 -1.73
N LYS A 64 -3.88 5.07 -2.64
CA LYS A 64 -4.88 4.77 -3.67
C LYS A 64 -4.48 3.60 -4.56
N LYS A 65 -3.27 3.58 -5.10
CA LYS A 65 -2.80 2.49 -5.96
C LYS A 65 -2.70 1.17 -5.20
N ILE A 66 -2.26 1.21 -3.94
CA ILE A 66 -2.25 0.03 -3.05
C ILE A 66 -3.68 -0.48 -2.83
N TYR A 67 -4.63 0.42 -2.55
CA TYR A 67 -6.04 0.07 -2.37
C TYR A 67 -6.65 -0.53 -3.65
N GLU A 68 -6.39 0.08 -4.81
CA GLU A 68 -6.84 -0.43 -6.09
C GLU A 68 -6.25 -1.81 -6.37
N PHE A 69 -4.96 -2.02 -6.15
CA PHE A 69 -4.33 -3.34 -6.30
C PHE A 69 -5.02 -4.40 -5.44
N LEU A 70 -5.26 -4.11 -4.15
CA LEU A 70 -5.87 -5.05 -3.22
C LEU A 70 -7.37 -5.32 -3.51
N THR A 71 -8.07 -4.38 -4.14
CA THR A 71 -9.50 -4.53 -4.45
C THR A 71 -9.78 -5.06 -5.85
N PHE A 72 -8.93 -4.73 -6.84
CA PHE A 72 -9.12 -5.14 -8.24
C PHE A 72 -8.39 -6.43 -8.64
N GLU A 73 -7.36 -6.90 -7.94
CA GLU A 73 -6.75 -8.22 -8.23
C GLU A 73 -7.72 -9.40 -7.96
N ASN A 74 -8.87 -9.17 -7.29
CA ASN A 74 -9.98 -10.14 -7.25
C ASN A 74 -10.73 -10.29 -8.58
N VAL A 75 -10.48 -9.43 -9.58
CA VAL A 75 -11.17 -9.45 -10.88
C VAL A 75 -10.41 -10.26 -11.93
N LYS A 76 -9.07 -10.33 -11.89
CA LYS A 76 -8.30 -11.11 -12.87
C LYS A 76 -8.24 -12.61 -12.57
N ALA A 77 -8.32 -13.00 -11.29
CA ALA A 77 -8.31 -14.42 -10.91
C ALA A 77 -9.62 -15.19 -11.27
N ASN A 78 -10.63 -14.51 -11.82
CA ASN A 78 -11.91 -15.10 -12.25
C ASN A 78 -12.11 -15.05 -13.77
N VAL A 79 -11.06 -14.70 -14.53
CA VAL A 79 -11.10 -14.68 -15.99
C VAL A 79 -9.87 -15.40 -16.53
N ASP A 80 -9.77 -16.69 -16.23
CA ASP A 80 -9.04 -17.71 -17.00
C ASP A 80 -9.68 -19.08 -16.72
#